data_AF-A0A7L4YPK6-F1
#
_entry.id   AF-A0A7L4YPK6-F1
#
_cell.length_a   1.000
_cell.length_b   1.000
_cell.length_c   1.000
_cell.angle_alpha   90.00
_cell.angle_beta   90.00
_cell.angle_gamma   90.00
#
_symmetry.space_group_name_H-M   'P 1'
#
loop_
_entity.id
_entity.type
_entity.pdbx_description
1 polymer ?
#
loop_
_entity_poly.entity_id
_entity_poly.type
_entity_poly.pdbx_seq_one_letter_code
_entity_poly.pdbx_strand_id
1 'polypeptide(L)'
;MKTISQQRFSRQGVRNLLAGVLVAAALAFIAWQGSAGALTMLGYLPVLIASAIGLGPDLGGSVIREVVKALGSVVIPMAIAGLGYAALPRKPLFGRVPTGTLRTGLKWSVRVAIAVPVGYATTRIAWVLGIPLGLSSDFLEQIQDIVINGGMLAAGALGGAVLTWGLTRPWGTTFPRWIPRLGGRRVPIGLARNAAVFVGTAVLSAGCYFIRSMVTGNISIAPAGAEQQIAAWLPEMFWPIWGIALIIAGLVYAELRRRTGELLDMSAALLTSQDR
;
A
#
# COMPACT_ATOMS: atom_id res chain seq x y z
N MET A 1 -31.86 -17.61 32.20
CA MET A 1 -31.13 -16.32 32.17
C MET A 1 -29.66 -16.58 31.84
N LYS A 2 -29.12 -16.10 30.71
CA LYS A 2 -27.67 -16.17 30.45
C LYS A 2 -26.96 -15.13 31.33
N THR A 3 -25.92 -15.54 32.04
CA THR A 3 -25.08 -14.63 32.84
C THR A 3 -24.46 -13.55 31.94
N ILE A 4 -24.26 -12.36 32.48
CA ILE A 4 -23.70 -11.18 31.77
C ILE A 4 -22.37 -11.53 31.07
N SER A 5 -21.57 -12.43 31.66
CA SER A 5 -20.32 -12.95 31.07
C SER A 5 -20.56 -13.75 29.77
N GLN A 6 -21.56 -14.62 29.73
CA GLN A 6 -21.90 -15.40 28.54
C GLN A 6 -22.46 -14.53 27.40
N GLN A 7 -23.24 -13.49 27.71
CA GLN A 7 -23.71 -12.53 26.71
C GLN A 7 -22.59 -11.66 26.12
N ARG A 8 -21.58 -11.32 26.93
CA ARG A 8 -20.41 -10.55 26.46
C ARG A 8 -19.50 -11.37 25.56
N PHE A 9 -19.33 -12.65 25.87
CA PHE A 9 -18.55 -13.59 25.07
C PHE A 9 -19.20 -13.87 23.70
N SER A 10 -20.53 -14.03 23.64
CA SER A 10 -21.25 -14.23 22.38
C SER A 10 -21.20 -13.01 21.46
N ARG A 11 -21.37 -11.80 22.01
CA ARG A 11 -21.24 -10.55 21.24
C ARG A 11 -19.83 -10.33 20.69
N GLN A 12 -18.80 -10.72 21.46
CA GLN A 12 -17.42 -10.64 21.02
C GLN A 12 -17.12 -11.62 19.89
N GLY A 13 -17.62 -12.85 19.98
CA GLY A 13 -17.52 -13.86 18.92
C GLY A 13 -18.16 -13.40 17.62
N VAL A 14 -19.39 -12.86 17.68
CA VAL A 14 -20.10 -12.33 16.50
C VAL A 14 -19.34 -11.17 15.85
N ARG A 15 -18.81 -10.23 16.64
CA ARG A 15 -18.02 -9.10 16.13
C ARG A 15 -16.73 -9.54 15.44
N ASN A 16 -16.04 -10.53 16.00
CA ASN A 16 -14.84 -11.09 15.40
C ASN A 16 -15.15 -11.82 14.09
N LEU A 17 -16.25 -12.59 14.06
CA LEU A 17 -16.72 -13.27 12.86
C LEU A 17 -17.06 -12.26 11.76
N LEU A 18 -17.84 -11.22 12.09
CA LEU A 18 -18.19 -10.16 11.16
C LEU A 18 -16.94 -9.45 10.60
N ALA A 19 -15.98 -9.11 11.45
CA ALA A 19 -14.72 -8.52 11.02
C ALA A 19 -13.95 -9.43 10.07
N GLY A 20 -13.87 -10.73 10.38
CA GLY A 20 -13.24 -11.73 9.52
C GLY A 20 -13.92 -11.86 8.16
N VAL A 21 -15.26 -11.92 8.14
CA VAL A 21 -16.06 -11.98 6.90
C VAL A 21 -15.86 -10.73 6.05
N LEU A 22 -15.85 -9.53 6.65
CA LEU A 22 -15.66 -8.29 5.91
C LEU A 22 -14.23 -8.17 5.34
N VAL A 23 -13.21 -8.56 6.10
CA VAL A 23 -11.83 -8.60 5.56
C VAL A 23 -11.72 -9.62 4.43
N ALA A 24 -12.31 -10.82 4.59
CA ALA A 24 -12.34 -11.82 3.53
C ALA A 24 -13.09 -11.32 2.29
N ALA A 25 -14.21 -10.62 2.46
CA ALA A 25 -14.96 -10.01 1.36
C ALA A 25 -14.15 -8.92 0.64
N ALA A 26 -13.39 -8.09 1.38
CA ALA A 26 -12.49 -7.11 0.79
C ALA A 26 -11.37 -7.77 -0.03
N LEU A 27 -10.77 -8.84 0.48
CA LEU A 27 -9.75 -9.61 -0.24
C LEU A 27 -10.31 -10.32 -1.47
N ALA A 28 -11.50 -10.93 -1.36
CA ALA A 28 -12.20 -11.55 -2.49
C ALA A 28 -12.56 -10.51 -3.56
N PHE A 29 -13.01 -9.32 -3.14
CA PHE A 29 -13.25 -8.21 -4.06
C PHE A 29 -11.98 -7.83 -4.80
N ILE A 30 -10.84 -7.68 -4.11
CA ILE A 30 -9.56 -7.35 -4.76
C ILE A 30 -9.12 -8.46 -5.72
N ALA A 31 -9.26 -9.73 -5.32
CA ALA A 31 -8.90 -10.86 -6.16
C ALA A 31 -9.74 -10.92 -7.45
N TRP A 32 -11.04 -10.59 -7.36
CA TRP A 32 -11.97 -10.63 -8.49
C TRP A 32 -11.94 -9.36 -9.35
N GLN A 33 -12.11 -8.19 -8.72
CA GLN A 33 -12.26 -6.87 -9.33
C GLN A 33 -10.97 -6.04 -9.34
N GLY A 34 -9.83 -6.63 -8.99
CA GLY A 34 -8.53 -5.97 -9.08
C GLY A 34 -8.31 -5.36 -10.47
N SER A 35 -7.67 -4.19 -10.51
CA SER A 35 -7.50 -3.41 -11.74
C SER A 35 -6.08 -2.88 -11.86
N ALA A 36 -5.46 -3.03 -13.04
CA ALA A 36 -4.20 -2.36 -13.37
C ALA A 36 -4.32 -0.82 -13.28
N GLY A 37 -5.52 -0.28 -13.53
CA GLY A 37 -5.81 1.14 -13.42
C GLY A 37 -5.58 1.71 -12.02
N ALA A 38 -5.56 0.87 -10.98
CA ALA A 38 -5.28 1.30 -9.60
C ALA A 38 -3.93 2.01 -9.46
N LEU A 39 -2.88 1.55 -10.14
CA LEU A 39 -1.57 2.20 -10.13
C LEU A 39 -1.49 3.33 -11.15
N THR A 40 -2.13 3.18 -12.31
CA THR A 40 -2.25 4.25 -13.31
C THR A 40 -2.85 5.50 -12.68
N MET A 41 -3.90 5.36 -11.89
CA MET A 41 -4.49 6.46 -11.12
C MET A 41 -3.46 7.16 -10.22
N LEU A 42 -2.61 6.41 -9.51
CA LEU A 42 -1.58 7.02 -8.65
C LEU A 42 -0.61 7.87 -9.47
N GLY A 43 -0.25 7.42 -10.67
CA GLY A 43 0.56 8.18 -11.62
C GLY A 43 -0.13 9.45 -12.13
N TYR A 44 -1.45 9.43 -12.28
CA TYR A 44 -2.24 10.60 -12.69
C TYR A 44 -2.52 11.59 -11.55
N LEU A 45 -2.31 11.23 -10.28
CA LEU A 45 -2.61 12.13 -9.15
C LEU A 45 -1.96 13.51 -9.26
N PRO A 46 -0.66 13.66 -9.59
CA PRO A 46 -0.05 14.99 -9.75
C PRO A 46 -0.71 15.80 -10.86
N VAL A 47 -1.04 15.16 -11.99
CA VAL A 47 -1.70 15.81 -13.13
C VAL A 47 -3.11 16.23 -12.75
N LEU A 48 -3.87 15.36 -12.10
CA LEU A 48 -5.23 15.67 -11.60
C LEU A 48 -5.22 16.84 -10.62
N ILE A 49 -4.25 16.89 -9.70
CA ILE A 49 -4.09 18.01 -8.77
C ILE A 49 -3.76 19.30 -9.52
N ALA A 50 -2.81 19.25 -10.46
CA ALA A 50 -2.44 20.40 -11.28
C ALA A 50 -3.63 20.92 -12.10
N SER A 51 -4.38 20.02 -12.75
CA SER A 51 -5.59 20.35 -13.51
C SER A 51 -6.67 20.95 -12.61
N ALA A 52 -6.88 20.40 -11.41
CA ALA A 52 -7.88 20.91 -10.46
C ALA A 52 -7.58 22.33 -9.94
N ILE A 53 -6.32 22.76 -9.96
CA ILE A 53 -5.90 24.12 -9.56
C ILE A 53 -5.63 25.04 -10.76
N GLY A 54 -6.01 24.62 -11.97
CA GLY A 54 -5.84 25.40 -13.20
C GLY A 54 -4.41 25.49 -13.74
N LEU A 55 -3.50 24.66 -13.23
CA LEU A 55 -2.10 24.58 -13.67
C LEU A 55 -1.80 23.36 -14.56
N GLY A 56 -2.80 22.50 -14.80
CA GLY A 56 -2.67 21.28 -15.59
C GLY A 56 -3.58 21.29 -16.82
N PRO A 57 -3.39 20.32 -17.74
CA PRO A 57 -4.21 20.20 -18.94
C PRO A 57 -5.67 19.86 -18.58
N ASP A 58 -6.61 20.19 -19.46
CA ASP A 58 -7.97 19.70 -19.32
C ASP A 58 -8.00 18.19 -19.54
N LEU A 59 -8.35 17.46 -18.48
CA LEU A 59 -8.43 16.01 -18.49
C LEU A 59 -9.83 15.63 -18.93
N GLY A 60 -9.99 15.33 -20.23
CA GLY A 60 -11.28 14.98 -20.81
C GLY A 60 -12.04 13.91 -20.02
N GLY A 61 -13.37 13.91 -20.12
CA GLY A 61 -14.25 13.08 -19.28
C GLY A 61 -14.01 11.57 -19.34
N SER A 62 -13.33 11.06 -20.38
CA SER A 62 -12.88 9.66 -20.45
C SER A 62 -11.84 9.34 -19.37
N VAL A 63 -10.80 10.16 -19.24
CA VAL A 63 -9.71 9.99 -18.26
C VAL A 63 -10.28 10.05 -16.85
N ILE A 64 -11.18 11.00 -16.57
CA ILE A 64 -11.84 11.12 -15.27
C ILE A 64 -12.62 9.83 -14.93
N ARG A 65 -13.39 9.29 -15.88
CA ARG A 65 -14.14 8.04 -15.66
C ARG A 65 -13.23 6.85 -15.39
N GLU A 66 -12.09 6.75 -16.07
CA GLU A 66 -11.10 5.70 -15.83
C GLU A 66 -10.47 5.82 -14.44
N VAL A 67 -10.09 7.02 -14.04
CA VAL A 67 -9.57 7.32 -12.70
C VAL A 67 -10.60 6.97 -11.62
N VAL A 68 -11.88 7.31 -11.81
CA VAL A 68 -12.95 6.98 -10.86
C VAL A 68 -13.16 5.46 -10.75
N LYS A 69 -13.17 4.74 -11.89
CA LYS A 69 -13.26 3.28 -11.89
C LYS A 69 -12.07 2.64 -11.17
N ALA A 70 -10.85 3.13 -11.45
CA ALA A 70 -9.63 2.70 -10.78
C ALA A 70 -9.69 2.97 -9.27
N LEU A 71 -10.14 4.15 -8.85
CA LEU A 71 -10.33 4.51 -7.46
C LEU A 71 -11.31 3.57 -6.75
N GLY A 72 -12.40 3.19 -7.43
CA GLY A 72 -13.37 2.21 -6.93
C GLY A 72 -12.72 0.87 -6.57
N SER A 73 -11.75 0.40 -7.37
CA SER A 73 -11.01 -0.85 -7.09
C SER A 73 -10.16 -0.82 -5.81
N VAL A 74 -9.91 0.38 -5.27
CA VAL A 74 -9.11 0.60 -4.05
C VAL A 74 -10.00 0.98 -2.87
N VAL A 75 -10.88 1.97 -3.06
CA VAL A 75 -11.70 2.53 -1.97
C VAL A 75 -12.78 1.57 -1.51
N ILE A 76 -13.42 0.81 -2.41
CA ILE A 76 -14.46 -0.16 -2.04
C ILE A 76 -13.90 -1.23 -1.08
N PRO A 77 -12.82 -1.97 -1.41
CA PRO A 77 -12.30 -2.98 -0.49
C PRO A 77 -11.72 -2.35 0.78
N MET A 78 -11.14 -1.15 0.72
CA MET A 78 -10.74 -0.41 1.93
C MET A 78 -11.93 -0.07 2.83
N ALA A 79 -13.07 0.34 2.25
CA ALA A 79 -14.28 0.64 3.02
C ALA A 79 -14.84 -0.62 3.67
N ILE A 80 -14.92 -1.74 2.93
CA ILE A 80 -15.35 -3.04 3.47
C ILE A 80 -14.43 -3.49 4.62
N ALA A 81 -13.11 -3.45 4.40
CA ALA A 81 -12.14 -3.80 5.44
C ALA A 81 -12.17 -2.83 6.64
N GLY A 82 -12.43 -1.55 6.39
CA GLY A 82 -12.60 -0.51 7.40
C GLY A 82 -13.84 -0.72 8.27
N LEU A 83 -14.96 -1.16 7.68
CA LEU A 83 -16.15 -1.58 8.42
C LEU A 83 -15.85 -2.82 9.28
N GLY A 84 -15.09 -3.78 8.74
CA GLY A 84 -14.59 -4.94 9.50
C GLY A 84 -13.73 -4.51 10.68
N TYR A 85 -12.82 -3.55 10.46
CA TYR A 85 -11.98 -2.98 11.51
C TYR A 85 -12.80 -2.25 12.57
N ALA A 86 -13.81 -1.46 12.18
CA ALA A 86 -14.71 -0.76 13.11
C ALA A 86 -15.58 -1.73 13.92
N ALA A 87 -15.92 -2.89 13.36
CA ALA A 87 -16.62 -3.95 14.07
C ALA A 87 -15.78 -4.58 15.19
N LEU A 88 -14.45 -4.51 15.12
CA LEU A 88 -13.59 -5.03 16.17
C LEU A 88 -13.64 -4.17 17.47
N PRO A 89 -13.37 -4.74 18.66
CA PRO A 89 -13.24 -3.98 19.90
C PRO A 89 -12.12 -2.95 19.83
N ARG A 90 -12.11 -1.92 20.69
CA ARG A 90 -11.08 -0.84 20.70
C ARG A 90 -9.60 -1.28 20.80
N LYS A 91 -9.26 -2.57 21.02
CA LYS A 91 -7.88 -3.07 21.22
C LYS A 91 -7.45 -4.24 20.29
N PRO A 92 -7.90 -4.38 19.04
CA PRO A 92 -8.16 -5.73 18.54
C PRO A 92 -7.03 -6.33 17.70
N LEU A 93 -6.42 -5.57 16.79
CA LEU A 93 -5.58 -6.17 15.73
C LEU A 93 -4.27 -6.72 16.29
N PHE A 94 -3.62 -5.95 17.16
CA PHE A 94 -2.31 -6.29 17.72
C PHE A 94 -2.27 -6.25 19.24
N GLY A 95 -3.39 -6.00 19.92
CA GLY A 95 -3.42 -5.74 21.38
C GLY A 95 -2.87 -6.87 22.25
N ARG A 96 -2.82 -8.10 21.72
CA ARG A 96 -2.22 -9.28 22.37
C ARG A 96 -0.80 -9.60 21.90
N VAL A 97 -0.33 -8.93 20.84
CA VAL A 97 0.97 -9.19 20.23
C VAL A 97 2.06 -8.43 21.00
N PRO A 98 3.12 -9.11 21.46
CA PRO A 98 4.24 -8.45 22.12
C PRO A 98 4.91 -7.39 21.24
N THR A 99 5.37 -6.30 21.86
CA THR A 99 6.03 -5.19 21.15
C THR A 99 7.28 -5.65 20.38
N GLY A 100 8.03 -6.62 20.91
CA GLY A 100 9.18 -7.22 20.22
C GLY A 100 8.78 -7.89 18.90
N THR A 101 7.71 -8.71 18.92
CA THR A 101 7.15 -9.35 17.72
C THR A 101 6.68 -8.32 16.70
N LEU A 102 6.03 -7.23 17.14
CA LEU A 102 5.63 -6.14 16.25
C LEU A 102 6.83 -5.45 15.60
N ARG A 103 7.91 -5.19 16.34
CA ARG A 103 9.14 -4.59 15.77
C ARG A 103 9.76 -5.49 14.71
N THR A 104 9.84 -6.80 14.97
CA THR A 104 10.32 -7.79 14.00
C THR A 104 9.42 -7.87 12.78
N GLY A 105 8.10 -7.89 12.98
CA GLY A 105 7.10 -7.85 11.91
C GLY A 105 7.27 -6.62 11.02
N LEU A 106 7.33 -5.43 11.60
CA LEU A 106 7.56 -4.18 10.87
C LEU A 106 8.86 -4.24 10.05
N LYS A 107 9.95 -4.73 10.65
CA LYS A 107 11.25 -4.84 9.98
C LYS A 107 11.18 -5.72 8.72
N TRP A 108 10.54 -6.88 8.81
CA TRP A 108 10.41 -7.78 7.66
C TRP A 108 9.41 -7.27 6.63
N SER A 109 8.27 -6.73 7.05
CA SER A 109 7.31 -6.11 6.15
C SER A 109 7.92 -4.97 5.34
N VAL A 110 8.71 -4.10 5.98
CA VAL A 110 9.44 -3.01 5.30
C VAL A 110 10.49 -3.56 4.33
N ARG A 111 11.24 -4.60 4.71
CA ARG A 111 12.22 -5.23 3.80
C ARG A 111 11.57 -5.77 2.54
N VAL A 112 10.47 -6.52 2.68
CA VAL A 112 9.72 -7.06 1.54
C VAL A 112 9.14 -5.93 0.69
N ALA A 113 8.54 -4.92 1.34
CA ALA A 113 7.96 -3.76 0.65
C ALA A 113 8.99 -2.79 0.03
N ILE A 114 10.29 -3.05 0.22
CA ILE A 114 11.39 -2.39 -0.50
C ILE A 114 11.95 -3.31 -1.58
N ALA A 115 12.20 -4.58 -1.25
CA ALA A 115 12.85 -5.52 -2.16
C ALA A 115 12.07 -5.74 -3.45
N VAL A 116 10.75 -5.93 -3.35
CA VAL A 116 9.88 -6.16 -4.51
C VAL A 116 9.88 -4.96 -5.48
N PRO A 117 9.56 -3.72 -5.06
CA PRO A 117 9.58 -2.58 -5.97
C PRO A 117 10.97 -2.23 -6.49
N VAL A 118 12.05 -2.49 -5.73
CA VAL A 118 13.42 -2.31 -6.23
C VAL A 118 13.74 -3.32 -7.34
N GLY A 119 13.34 -4.59 -7.19
CA GLY A 119 13.47 -5.60 -8.24
C GLY A 119 12.73 -5.22 -9.51
N TYR A 120 11.47 -4.77 -9.38
CA TYR A 120 10.68 -4.23 -10.49
C TYR A 120 11.35 -3.01 -11.13
N ALA A 121 11.80 -2.04 -10.34
CA ALA A 121 12.44 -0.84 -10.87
C ALA A 121 13.73 -1.17 -11.62
N THR A 122 14.48 -2.19 -11.18
CA THR A 122 15.71 -2.63 -11.83
C THR A 122 15.46 -3.10 -13.26
N THR A 123 14.41 -3.89 -13.52
CA THR A 123 14.08 -4.33 -14.88
C THR A 123 13.68 -3.15 -15.78
N ARG A 124 12.84 -2.26 -15.28
CA ARG A 124 12.37 -1.09 -16.03
C ARG A 124 13.49 -0.10 -16.33
N ILE A 125 14.41 0.14 -15.38
CA ILE A 125 15.59 0.99 -15.60
C ILE A 125 16.54 0.36 -16.63
N ALA A 126 16.77 -0.95 -16.56
CA ALA A 126 17.59 -1.65 -17.55
C ALA A 126 17.06 -1.41 -18.97
N TRP A 127 15.74 -1.53 -19.17
CA TRP A 127 15.12 -1.33 -20.48
C TRP A 127 15.21 0.11 -20.98
N VAL A 128 15.05 1.10 -20.09
CA VAL A 128 15.26 2.52 -20.41
C VAL A 128 16.71 2.78 -20.84
N LEU A 129 17.67 2.07 -20.26
CA LEU A 129 19.08 2.15 -20.62
C LEU A 129 19.44 1.33 -21.88
N GLY A 130 18.46 0.73 -22.56
CA GLY A 130 18.69 -0.12 -23.73
C GLY A 130 19.22 -1.52 -23.41
N ILE A 131 19.20 -1.93 -22.15
CA ILE A 131 19.67 -3.26 -21.71
C ILE A 131 18.46 -4.22 -21.73
N PRO A 132 18.44 -5.29 -22.56
CA PRO A 132 17.33 -6.23 -22.68
C PRO A 132 17.27 -7.23 -21.53
N LEU A 133 17.25 -6.75 -20.28
CA LEU A 133 17.23 -7.61 -19.10
C LEU A 133 15.92 -8.42 -19.05
N GLY A 134 16.03 -9.72 -19.35
CA GLY A 134 14.91 -10.67 -19.39
C GLY A 134 13.92 -10.44 -20.52
N LEU A 135 14.36 -9.75 -21.58
CA LEU A 135 13.66 -9.58 -22.87
C LEU A 135 14.56 -10.10 -23.99
N SER A 136 14.00 -10.43 -25.16
CA SER A 136 14.76 -10.47 -26.41
C SER A 136 15.08 -9.04 -26.89
N SER A 137 16.20 -8.88 -27.62
CA SER A 137 16.61 -7.59 -28.18
C SER A 137 15.54 -7.00 -29.11
N ASP A 138 15.00 -7.83 -30.01
CA ASP A 138 13.95 -7.43 -30.95
C ASP A 138 12.68 -6.95 -30.23
N PHE A 139 12.32 -7.59 -29.11
CA PHE A 139 11.17 -7.18 -28.32
C PHE A 139 11.43 -5.87 -27.58
N LEU A 140 12.66 -5.64 -27.10
CA LEU A 140 13.02 -4.35 -26.50
C LEU A 140 12.94 -3.21 -27.52
N GLU A 141 13.35 -3.46 -28.77
CA GLU A 141 13.22 -2.49 -29.87
C GLU A 141 11.75 -2.19 -30.18
N GLN A 142 10.91 -3.23 -30.19
CA GLN A 142 9.45 -3.10 -30.39
C GLN A 142 8.77 -2.22 -29.34
N ILE A 143 9.23 -2.23 -28.09
CA ILE A 143 8.59 -1.51 -26.97
C ILE A 143 9.24 -0.16 -26.63
N GLN A 144 10.17 0.35 -27.46
CA GLN A 144 10.90 1.59 -27.17
C GLN A 144 9.99 2.80 -26.89
N ASP A 145 8.82 2.87 -27.52
CA ASP A 145 7.89 3.97 -27.31
C ASP A 145 7.27 4.00 -25.89
N ILE A 146 7.32 2.87 -25.17
CA ILE A 146 6.72 2.74 -23.83
C ILE A 146 7.72 2.53 -22.70
N VAL A 147 9.02 2.33 -22.98
CA VAL A 147 10.02 2.11 -21.91
C VAL A 147 10.15 3.31 -20.99
N ILE A 148 9.99 4.54 -21.51
CA ILE A 148 10.02 5.77 -20.70
C ILE A 148 8.91 5.76 -19.64
N ASN A 149 7.70 5.31 -19.99
CA ASN A 149 6.60 5.16 -19.04
C ASN A 149 6.95 4.13 -17.96
N GLY A 150 7.60 3.03 -18.35
CA GLY A 150 8.16 2.06 -17.42
C GLY A 150 9.20 2.68 -16.46
N GLY A 151 10.05 3.58 -16.97
CA GLY A 151 11.02 4.34 -16.18
C GLY A 151 10.37 5.27 -15.14
N MET A 152 9.28 5.96 -15.50
CA MET A 152 8.52 6.78 -14.56
C MET A 152 7.90 5.94 -13.44
N LEU A 153 7.34 4.77 -13.78
CA LEU A 153 6.84 3.81 -12.79
C LEU A 153 7.97 3.29 -11.88
N ALA A 154 9.15 3.03 -12.44
CA ALA A 154 10.34 2.65 -11.67
C ALA A 154 10.75 3.73 -10.67
N ALA A 155 10.79 4.99 -11.10
CA ALA A 155 11.07 6.13 -10.23
C ALA A 155 10.04 6.25 -9.10
N GLY A 156 8.74 6.10 -9.41
CA GLY A 156 7.67 6.06 -8.41
C GLY A 156 7.83 4.91 -7.42
N ALA A 157 8.18 3.71 -7.90
CA ALA A 157 8.43 2.53 -7.07
C ALA A 157 9.62 2.74 -6.12
N LEU A 158 10.73 3.31 -6.62
CA LEU A 158 11.90 3.65 -5.80
C LEU A 158 11.60 4.75 -4.78
N GLY A 159 10.86 5.80 -5.16
CA GLY A 159 10.39 6.83 -4.24
C GLY A 159 9.52 6.23 -3.13
N GLY A 160 8.60 5.34 -3.49
CA GLY A 160 7.78 4.57 -2.56
C GLY A 160 8.62 3.68 -1.63
N ALA A 161 9.68 3.05 -2.14
CA ALA A 161 10.61 2.25 -1.34
C ALA A 161 11.36 3.11 -0.32
N VAL A 162 11.83 4.30 -0.71
CA VAL A 162 12.45 5.27 0.22
C VAL A 162 11.46 5.66 1.32
N LEU A 163 10.23 6.04 0.96
CA LEU A 163 9.16 6.37 1.93
C LEU A 163 8.86 5.21 2.89
N THR A 164 8.83 3.98 2.36
CA THR A 164 8.60 2.76 3.15
C THR A 164 9.75 2.50 4.13
N TRP A 165 10.99 2.74 3.72
CA TRP A 165 12.15 2.67 4.62
C TRP A 165 12.03 3.64 5.79
N GLY A 166 11.44 4.83 5.53
CA GLY A 166 11.12 5.84 6.53
C GLY A 166 10.32 5.33 7.73
N LEU A 167 9.46 4.31 7.55
CA LEU A 167 8.66 3.72 8.64
C LEU A 167 9.53 3.11 9.76
N THR A 168 10.81 2.82 9.48
CA THR A 168 11.78 2.29 10.45
C THR A 168 12.87 3.29 10.83
N ARG A 169 12.77 4.54 10.38
CA ARG A 169 13.79 5.57 10.57
C ARG A 169 13.24 6.77 11.35
N PRO A 170 14.12 7.60 11.95
CA PRO A 170 13.68 8.78 12.72
C PRO A 170 12.83 9.77 11.90
N TRP A 171 13.08 9.86 10.60
CA TRP A 171 12.34 10.76 9.73
C TRP A 171 10.90 10.29 9.43
N GLY A 172 10.58 9.03 9.69
CA GLY A 172 9.21 8.54 9.69
C GLY A 172 8.40 9.07 10.87
N THR A 173 9.06 9.45 11.98
CA THR A 173 8.39 10.00 13.17
C THR A 173 8.37 11.51 13.23
N THR A 174 9.40 12.15 12.67
CA THR A 174 9.57 13.60 12.64
C THR A 174 10.06 14.02 11.26
N PHE A 175 9.40 14.96 10.61
CA PHE A 175 9.82 15.42 9.30
C PHE A 175 11.27 15.95 9.33
N PRO A 176 12.13 15.57 8.36
CA PRO A 176 13.46 16.11 8.24
C PRO A 176 13.46 17.65 8.24
N ARG A 177 14.43 18.26 8.93
CA ARG A 177 14.50 19.72 9.11
C ARG A 177 14.63 20.50 7.80
N TRP A 178 15.08 19.86 6.73
CA TRP A 178 15.21 20.46 5.40
C TRP A 178 13.88 20.57 4.64
N ILE A 179 12.79 19.92 5.09
CA ILE A 179 11.49 20.04 4.41
C ILE A 179 10.86 21.40 4.74
N PRO A 180 10.60 22.26 3.75
CA PRO A 180 9.96 23.56 3.98
C PRO A 180 8.62 23.40 4.71
N ARG A 181 8.35 24.26 5.69
CA ARG A 181 7.09 24.33 6.50
C ARG A 181 6.76 23.11 7.37
N LEU A 182 7.32 21.94 7.11
CA LEU A 182 7.06 20.70 7.86
C LEU A 182 8.24 20.26 8.73
N GLY A 183 9.46 20.70 8.42
CA GLY A 183 10.67 20.26 9.10
C GLY A 183 10.60 20.38 10.63
N GLY A 184 11.03 19.33 11.32
CA GLY A 184 11.00 19.24 12.78
C GLY A 184 9.63 18.93 13.39
N ARG A 185 8.53 18.96 12.61
CA ARG A 185 7.20 18.58 13.10
C ARG A 185 7.06 17.06 13.19
N ARG A 186 6.28 16.60 14.16
CA ARG A 186 5.91 15.17 14.25
C ARG A 186 5.09 14.77 13.03
N VAL A 187 5.43 13.64 12.42
CA VAL A 187 4.65 13.04 11.35
C VAL A 187 3.36 12.48 11.96
N PRO A 188 2.17 12.90 11.49
CA PRO A 188 0.90 12.36 11.97
C PRO A 188 0.82 10.85 11.73
N ILE A 189 0.47 10.08 12.77
CA ILE A 189 0.41 8.60 12.68
C ILE A 189 -0.57 8.18 11.58
N GLY A 190 -1.72 8.86 11.50
CA GLY A 190 -2.75 8.59 10.50
C GLY A 190 -2.28 8.81 9.06
N LEU A 191 -1.40 9.78 8.82
CA LEU A 191 -0.90 10.09 7.47
C LEU A 191 -0.09 8.90 6.91
N ALA A 192 0.95 8.47 7.63
CA ALA A 192 1.80 7.35 7.19
C ALA A 192 1.01 6.04 7.09
N ARG A 193 0.12 5.76 8.05
CA ARG A 193 -0.74 4.58 8.03
C ARG A 193 -1.67 4.58 6.82
N ASN A 194 -2.42 5.66 6.61
CA ASN A 194 -3.43 5.72 5.56
C ASN A 194 -2.77 5.70 4.18
N ALA A 195 -1.62 6.36 3.99
CA ALA A 195 -0.85 6.30 2.75
C ALA A 195 -0.37 4.87 2.45
N ALA A 196 0.21 4.18 3.44
CA ALA A 196 0.67 2.80 3.27
C ALA A 196 -0.47 1.82 2.98
N VAL A 197 -1.61 1.97 3.66
CA VAL A 197 -2.80 1.14 3.38
C VAL A 197 -3.35 1.43 1.99
N PHE A 198 -3.51 2.70 1.61
CA PHE A 198 -4.05 3.09 0.31
C PHE A 198 -3.16 2.61 -0.86
N VAL A 199 -1.87 2.92 -0.82
CA VAL A 199 -0.91 2.49 -1.85
C VAL A 199 -0.77 0.97 -1.84
N GLY A 200 -0.70 0.34 -0.68
CA GLY A 200 -0.61 -1.11 -0.57
C GLY A 200 -1.84 -1.83 -1.14
N THR A 201 -3.05 -1.28 -0.94
CA THR A 201 -4.27 -1.79 -1.57
C THR A 201 -4.27 -1.57 -3.08
N ALA A 202 -3.80 -0.42 -3.56
CA ALA A 202 -3.68 -0.16 -5.01
C ALA A 202 -2.70 -1.13 -5.69
N VAL A 203 -1.54 -1.36 -5.08
CA VAL A 203 -0.54 -2.34 -5.54
C VAL A 203 -1.11 -3.76 -5.50
N LEU A 204 -1.81 -4.14 -4.42
CA LEU A 204 -2.46 -5.44 -4.29
C LEU A 204 -3.54 -5.63 -5.37
N SER A 205 -4.36 -4.61 -5.63
CA SER A 205 -5.37 -4.59 -6.70
C SER A 205 -4.76 -4.82 -8.07
N ALA A 206 -3.71 -4.08 -8.41
CA ALA A 206 -3.01 -4.23 -9.68
C ALA A 206 -2.31 -5.60 -9.78
N GLY A 207 -1.69 -6.08 -8.70
CA GLY A 207 -1.05 -7.39 -8.67
C GLY A 207 -2.03 -8.54 -8.88
N CYS A 208 -3.20 -8.49 -8.23
CA CYS A 208 -4.27 -9.47 -8.44
C CYS A 208 -4.83 -9.43 -9.88
N TYR A 209 -4.94 -8.24 -10.48
CA TYR A 209 -5.27 -8.10 -11.89
C TYR A 209 -4.26 -8.85 -12.76
N PHE A 210 -2.96 -8.62 -12.57
CA PHE A 210 -1.92 -9.25 -13.39
C PHE A 210 -1.90 -10.77 -13.22
N ILE A 211 -1.99 -11.28 -11.99
CA ILE A 211 -2.09 -12.74 -11.75
C ILE A 211 -3.31 -13.31 -12.47
N ARG A 212 -4.47 -12.68 -12.33
CA ARG A 212 -5.71 -13.13 -12.99
C ARG A 212 -5.55 -13.14 -14.51
N SER A 213 -5.04 -12.05 -15.08
CA SER A 213 -4.78 -11.92 -16.52
C SER A 213 -3.83 -12.98 -17.06
N MET A 214 -2.76 -13.30 -16.33
CA MET A 214 -1.82 -14.38 -16.68
C MET A 214 -2.52 -15.74 -16.65
N VAL A 215 -3.26 -16.06 -15.58
CA VAL A 215 -3.95 -17.34 -15.42
C VAL A 215 -5.04 -17.54 -16.48
N THR A 216 -5.76 -16.48 -16.86
CA THR A 216 -6.82 -16.56 -17.88
C THR A 216 -6.32 -16.38 -19.31
N GLY A 217 -5.01 -16.16 -19.52
CA GLY A 217 -4.43 -15.91 -20.85
C GLY A 217 -4.91 -14.61 -21.52
N ASN A 218 -5.33 -13.61 -20.73
CA ASN A 218 -5.92 -12.36 -21.23
C ASN A 218 -5.19 -11.15 -20.63
N ILE A 219 -4.01 -10.84 -21.19
CA ILE A 219 -3.21 -9.68 -20.82
C ILE A 219 -3.51 -8.54 -21.79
N SER A 220 -4.71 -7.96 -21.67
CA SER A 220 -5.20 -6.94 -22.61
C SER A 220 -4.40 -5.63 -22.65
N ILE A 221 -3.47 -5.44 -21.71
CA ILE A 221 -2.70 -4.19 -21.53
C ILE A 221 -1.21 -4.35 -21.87
N ALA A 222 -0.76 -5.56 -22.21
CA ALA A 222 0.64 -5.80 -22.55
C ALA A 222 0.85 -5.80 -24.08
N PRO A 223 2.04 -5.39 -24.55
CA PRO A 223 2.40 -5.53 -25.96
C PRO A 223 2.30 -7.00 -26.41
N ALA A 224 1.94 -7.21 -27.67
CA ALA A 224 1.92 -8.55 -28.26
C ALA A 224 3.31 -9.20 -28.15
N GLY A 225 3.39 -10.40 -27.58
CA GLY A 225 4.66 -11.09 -27.37
C GLY A 225 5.25 -10.90 -25.96
N ALA A 226 4.61 -10.10 -25.09
CA ALA A 226 5.09 -9.87 -23.72
C ALA A 226 5.01 -11.15 -22.85
N GLU A 227 4.05 -12.03 -23.13
CA GLU A 227 3.82 -13.26 -22.37
C GLU A 227 4.99 -14.26 -22.48
N GLN A 228 5.76 -14.23 -23.57
CA GLN A 228 6.98 -15.03 -23.74
C GLN A 228 8.21 -14.39 -23.07
N GLN A 229 8.09 -13.14 -22.62
CA GLN A 229 9.21 -12.35 -22.10
C GLN A 229 9.16 -12.32 -20.58
N ILE A 230 10.01 -13.11 -19.93
CA ILE A 230 9.92 -13.33 -18.49
C ILE A 230 9.93 -12.02 -17.67
N ALA A 231 10.73 -11.02 -18.05
CA ALA A 231 10.78 -9.75 -17.33
C ALA A 231 9.61 -8.79 -17.63
N ALA A 232 8.74 -9.11 -18.58
CA ALA A 232 7.54 -8.34 -18.91
C ALA A 232 6.33 -8.66 -18.02
N TRP A 233 6.31 -9.82 -17.35
CA TRP A 233 5.20 -10.21 -16.48
C TRP A 233 5.63 -10.70 -15.10
N LEU A 234 6.83 -11.27 -14.95
CA LEU A 234 7.25 -11.89 -13.69
C LEU A 234 7.34 -10.88 -12.52
N PRO A 235 7.91 -9.66 -12.69
CA PRO A 235 7.96 -8.69 -11.60
C PRO A 235 6.59 -8.33 -11.02
N GLU A 236 5.57 -8.22 -11.88
CA GLU A 236 4.18 -7.91 -11.53
C GLU A 236 3.55 -9.00 -10.64
N MET A 237 3.97 -10.25 -10.78
CA MET A 237 3.46 -11.37 -9.98
C MET A 237 3.77 -11.23 -8.48
N PHE A 238 4.79 -10.44 -8.13
CA PHE A 238 5.18 -10.18 -6.75
C PHE A 238 4.44 -8.99 -6.12
N TRP A 239 3.66 -8.23 -6.89
CA TRP A 239 2.95 -7.06 -6.39
C TRP A 239 1.96 -7.36 -5.26
N PRO A 240 1.22 -8.48 -5.23
CA PRO A 240 0.38 -8.80 -4.07
C PRO A 240 1.17 -8.91 -2.77
N ILE A 241 2.37 -9.52 -2.84
CA ILE A 241 3.27 -9.65 -1.69
C ILE A 241 3.76 -8.25 -1.25
N TRP A 242 4.10 -7.38 -2.19
CA TRP A 242 4.45 -5.98 -1.91
C TRP A 242 3.30 -5.23 -1.24
N GLY A 243 2.10 -5.28 -1.82
CA GLY A 243 0.92 -4.59 -1.31
C GLY A 243 0.55 -5.03 0.11
N ILE A 244 0.52 -6.35 0.35
CA ILE A 244 0.28 -6.91 1.69
C ILE A 244 1.36 -6.47 2.68
N ALA A 245 2.64 -6.57 2.29
CA ALA A 245 3.74 -6.15 3.15
C ALA A 245 3.66 -4.67 3.52
N LEU A 246 3.28 -3.81 2.58
CA LEU A 246 3.13 -2.37 2.82
C LEU A 246 1.94 -2.05 3.74
N ILE A 247 0.79 -2.72 3.55
CA ILE A 247 -0.38 -2.61 4.44
C ILE A 247 0.02 -3.00 5.86
N ILE A 248 0.68 -4.16 6.04
CA ILE A 248 1.13 -4.64 7.35
C ILE A 248 2.12 -3.65 7.96
N ALA A 249 3.10 -3.16 7.20
CA ALA A 249 4.08 -2.18 7.67
C ALA A 249 3.38 -0.92 8.20
N GLY A 250 2.41 -0.37 7.48
CA GLY A 250 1.63 0.81 7.90
C GLY A 250 0.82 0.59 9.17
N LEU A 251 0.15 -0.57 9.28
CA LEU A 251 -0.66 -0.92 10.45
C LEU A 251 0.19 -1.17 11.70
N VAL A 252 1.29 -1.92 11.57
CA VAL A 252 2.21 -2.22 12.68
C VAL A 252 2.95 -0.95 13.13
N TYR A 253 3.35 -0.11 12.18
CA TYR A 253 3.93 1.20 12.46
C TYR A 253 2.98 2.06 13.31
N ALA A 254 1.70 2.14 12.92
CA ALA A 254 0.71 2.92 13.64
C ALA A 254 0.50 2.42 15.07
N GLU A 255 0.47 1.10 15.27
CA GLU A 255 0.33 0.51 16.59
C GLU A 255 1.55 0.77 17.48
N LEU A 256 2.77 0.59 16.96
CA LEU A 256 3.99 0.88 17.71
C LEU A 256 4.05 2.35 18.15
N ARG A 257 3.65 3.27 17.26
CA ARG A 257 3.58 4.71 17.57
C ARG A 257 2.53 5.02 18.64
N ARG A 258 1.36 4.39 18.58
CA ARG A 258 0.30 4.54 19.59
C ARG A 258 0.77 4.09 20.97
N ARG A 259 1.36 2.90 21.09
CA ARG A 259 1.90 2.38 22.36
C ARG A 259 2.98 3.27 22.94
N THR A 260 3.86 3.81 22.09
CA THR A 260 4.92 4.72 22.54
C THR A 260 4.32 6.00 23.12
N GLY A 261 3.24 6.54 22.52
CA GLY A 261 2.52 7.68 23.08
C GLY A 261 1.92 7.39 24.46
N GLU A 262 1.22 6.26 24.60
CA GLU A 262 0.59 5.86 25.88
C GLU A 262 1.61 5.70 27.01
N LEU A 263 2.80 5.18 26.72
CA LEU A 263 3.88 5.07 27.70
C LEU A 263 4.43 6.43 28.14
N LEU A 264 4.54 7.38 27.21
CA LEU A 264 5.01 8.74 27.52
C LEU A 264 3.99 9.49 28.38
N ASP A 265 2.70 9.37 28.06
CA ASP A 265 1.62 10.00 28.83
C ASP A 265 1.54 9.43 30.25
N MET A 266 1.70 8.12 30.41
CA MET A 266 1.72 7.46 31.72
C MET A 266 2.95 7.84 32.55
N SER A 267 4.12 7.95 31.91
CA SER A 267 5.35 8.39 32.59
C SER A 267 5.23 9.83 33.07
N ALA A 268 4.65 10.73 32.27
CA ALA A 268 4.38 12.11 32.67
C ALA A 268 3.41 12.19 33.85
N ALA A 269 2.34 11.39 33.84
CA ALA A 269 1.37 11.35 34.94
C ALA A 269 2.00 10.90 36.26
N LEU A 270 2.86 9.87 36.24
CA LEU A 270 3.57 9.38 37.43
C LEU A 270 4.49 10.45 38.04
N LEU A 271 5.26 11.17 37.20
CA LEU A 271 6.13 12.25 37.66
C LEU A 271 5.31 13.36 38.35
N THR A 272 4.20 13.79 37.74
CA THR A 272 3.33 14.82 38.34
C THR A 272 2.63 14.39 39.63
N SER A 273 2.56 13.08 39.92
CA SER A 273 1.98 12.55 41.15
C SER A 273 2.97 12.40 42.29
N GLN A 274 4.29 12.35 41.99
CA GLN A 274 5.35 12.31 43.01
C GLN A 274 5.69 13.71 43.55
N ASP A 275 5.38 14.77 42.80
CA ASP A 275 5.60 16.17 43.18
C ASP A 275 4.44 16.77 44.01
N ARG A 276 3.43 15.97 44.37
CA ARG A 276 2.29 16.36 45.24
C ARG A 276 2.34 15.61 46.55
#